data_AF-A0A1H0IXS1-F1
#
_entry.id   AF-A0A1H0IXS1-F1
#
_cell.length_a   1.000
_cell.length_b   1.000
_cell.length_c   1.000
_cell.angle_alpha   90.00
_cell.angle_beta   90.00
_cell.angle_gamma   90.00
#
_symmetry.space_group_name_H-M   'P 1'
#
loop_
_entity.id
_entity.type
_entity.pdbx_description
1 polymer ?
#
loop_
_entity_poly.entity_id
_entity_poly.type
_entity_poly.pdbx_seq_one_letter_code
_entity_poly.pdbx_strand_id
1 'polypeptide(L)' 'MIELIVVKAGDDYFRFTQDGFTRCSMNKASVYPLDHLDQAIKGQAELKKAGLDGKLMKLVITEEPFEIAEEGE' A
#
# COMPACT_ATOMS: atom_id res chain seq x y z
N MET A 1 16.28 -1.14 -7.53
CA MET A 1 14.93 -0.56 -7.71
C MET A 1 13.98 -1.44 -6.93
N ILE A 2 13.27 -0.88 -5.94
CA ILE A 2 12.36 -1.66 -5.10
C ILE A 2 10.98 -1.61 -5.74
N GLU A 3 10.48 -2.78 -6.14
CA GLU A 3 9.14 -2.93 -6.70
C GLU A 3 8.23 -3.59 -5.67
N LEU A 4 7.10 -2.93 -5.39
CA LEU A 4 6.08 -3.40 -4.45
C LEU A 4 4.72 -3.42 -5.15
N ILE A 5 3.75 -4.03 -4.48
CA ILE A 5 2.36 -4.10 -4.87
C ILE A 5 1.55 -3.44 -3.76
N VAL A 6 0.60 -2.60 -4.15
CA VAL A 6 -0.44 -2.07 -3.26
C VAL A 6 -1.80 -2.45 -3.77
N VAL A 7 -2.75 -2.64 -2.85
CA VAL A 7 -4.16 -2.84 -3.18
C VAL A 7 -4.92 -1.54 -2.92
N LYS A 8 -5.63 -1.04 -3.94
CA LYS A 8 -6.48 0.16 -3.85
C LYS A 8 -7.86 -0.06 -4.47
N ALA A 9 -8.84 0.76 -4.10
CA ALA A 9 -10.15 0.80 -4.75
C ALA A 9 -10.50 2.27 -5.06
N GLY A 10 -10.77 2.61 -6.32
CA GLY A 10 -10.97 4.01 -6.72
C GLY A 10 -9.71 4.85 -6.47
N ASP A 11 -9.78 5.82 -5.58
CA ASP A 11 -8.63 6.64 -5.12
C ASP A 11 -8.12 6.24 -3.73
N ASP A 12 -8.72 5.21 -3.15
CA ASP A 12 -8.50 4.84 -1.76
C ASP A 12 -7.51 3.71 -1.58
N TYR A 13 -6.62 3.89 -0.62
CA TYR A 13 -5.66 2.89 -0.20
C TYR A 13 -6.14 2.18 1.06
N PHE A 14 -5.68 0.94 1.24
CA PHE A 14 -6.13 0.10 2.34
C PHE A 14 -4.95 -0.46 3.11
N ARG A 15 -5.08 -0.43 4.44
CA ARG A 15 -4.22 -1.17 5.36
C ARG A 15 -4.94 -2.46 5.72
N PHE A 16 -4.32 -3.59 5.42
CA PHE A 16 -4.82 -4.92 5.78
C PHE A 16 -4.18 -5.36 7.10
N THR A 17 -5.02 -5.84 8.01
CA THR A 17 -4.67 -6.39 9.32
C THR A 17 -5.27 -7.79 9.44
N GLN A 18 -4.97 -8.50 10.53
CA GLN A 18 -5.58 -9.81 10.78
C GLN A 18 -7.11 -9.70 10.94
N ASP A 19 -7.59 -8.59 11.50
CA ASP A 19 -9.02 -8.32 11.73
C ASP A 19 -9.78 -7.76 10.51
N GLY A 20 -9.12 -7.57 9.35
CA GLY A 20 -9.76 -7.06 8.14
C GLY A 20 -8.95 -5.95 7.46
N PHE A 21 -9.61 -4.86 7.07
CA PHE A 21 -8.96 -3.75 6.40
C PHE A 21 -9.52 -2.39 6.82
N THR A 22 -8.71 -1.34 6.67
CA THR A 22 -9.11 0.04 6.95
C THR A 22 -8.64 0.96 5.83
N ARG A 23 -9.52 1.88 5.41
CA ARG A 23 -9.18 2.93 4.43
C ARG A 23 -8.13 3.88 5.02
N CYS A 24 -7.13 4.24 4.22
CA CYS A 24 -6.02 5.07 4.66
C CYS A 24 -5.37 5.82 3.48
N SER A 25 -4.42 6.70 3.80
CA SER A 25 -3.54 7.34 2.82
C SER A 25 -2.46 6.37 2.33
N MET A 26 -1.90 6.63 1.14
CA MET A 26 -0.88 5.79 0.51
C MET A 26 0.30 5.46 1.43
N ASN A 27 0.78 6.43 2.22
CA ASN A 27 1.90 6.25 3.15
C ASN A 27 1.60 5.31 4.34
N LYS A 28 0.35 4.90 4.53
CA LYS A 28 -0.08 3.95 5.57
C LYS A 28 -0.65 2.65 4.98
N ALA A 29 -0.67 2.54 3.66
CA ALA A 29 -1.21 1.38 2.96
C ALA A 29 -0.34 0.16 3.19
N SER A 30 -0.96 -1.03 3.20
CA SER A 30 -0.18 -2.26 3.17
C SER A 30 0.43 -2.42 1.77
N VAL A 31 1.75 -2.57 1.74
CA VAL A 31 2.54 -2.84 0.53
C VAL A 31 3.17 -4.22 0.63
N TYR A 32 3.25 -4.90 -0.50
CA TYR A 32 3.72 -6.27 -0.59
C TYR A 32 4.88 -6.36 -1.59
N PRO A 33 5.97 -7.08 -1.29
CA PRO A 33 6.96 -7.44 -2.29
C PRO A 33 6.32 -8.20 -3.46
N LEU A 34 6.93 -8.15 -4.66
CA LEU A 34 6.46 -8.90 -5.82
C LEU A 34 6.40 -10.42 -5.56
N ASP A 35 7.38 -10.97 -4.83
CA ASP A 35 7.39 -12.38 -4.40
C ASP A 35 6.22 -12.76 -3.48
N HIS A 36 5.52 -11.78 -2.90
CA HIS A 36 4.38 -11.99 -2.01
C HIS A 36 3.05 -11.58 -2.67
N LEU A 37 2.96 -11.74 -4.01
CA LEU A 37 1.76 -11.46 -4.80
C LEU A 37 0.50 -12.12 -4.22
N ASP A 38 0.61 -13.34 -3.69
CA ASP A 38 -0.51 -14.05 -3.05
C ASP A 38 -1.17 -13.26 -1.91
N GLN A 39 -0.39 -12.50 -1.14
CA GLN A 39 -0.94 -11.68 -0.05
C GLN A 39 -1.72 -10.47 -0.59
N ALA A 40 -1.22 -9.85 -1.66
CA ALA A 40 -1.91 -8.76 -2.32
C ALA A 40 -3.23 -9.23 -2.97
N ILE A 41 -3.22 -10.42 -3.61
CA ILE A 41 -4.43 -11.05 -4.16
C ILE A 41 -5.46 -11.33 -3.05
N LYS A 42 -5.03 -11.81 -1.88
CA LYS A 42 -5.93 -12.00 -0.73
C LYS A 42 -6.55 -10.67 -0.30
N GLY A 43 -5.76 -9.61 -0.18
CA GLY A 43 -6.29 -8.28 0.14
C GLY A 43 -7.31 -7.78 -0.89
N GLN A 44 -7.03 -7.98 -2.18
CA GLN A 44 -7.98 -7.67 -3.25
C GLN A 44 -9.29 -8.46 -3.11
N ALA A 45 -9.21 -9.75 -2.79
CA ALA A 45 -10.38 -10.59 -2.59
C ALA A 45 -11.23 -10.13 -1.39
N GLU A 46 -10.60 -9.69 -0.30
CA GLU A 46 -11.30 -9.14 0.88
C GLU A 46 -12.04 -7.84 0.52
N LEU A 47 -11.42 -6.94 -0.25
CA LEU A 47 -12.12 -5.74 -0.75
C LEU A 47 -13.32 -6.11 -1.62
N LYS A 48 -13.15 -7.09 -2.52
CA LYS A 48 -14.23 -7.55 -3.40
C LYS A 48 -15.40 -8.15 -2.62
N LYS A 49 -15.13 -8.90 -1.54
CA LYS A 49 -16.18 -9.42 -0.63
C LYS A 49 -16.96 -8.31 0.05
N ALA A 50 -16.31 -7.18 0.33
CA ALA A 50 -16.95 -5.99 0.89
C ALA A 50 -17.65 -5.10 -0.15
N GLY A 51 -17.70 -5.52 -1.42
CA GLY A 51 -18.33 -4.76 -2.51
C GLY A 51 -17.46 -3.64 -3.09
N LEU A 52 -16.16 -3.63 -2.79
CA LEU A 52 -15.20 -2.67 -3.33
C LEU A 52 -14.45 -3.27 -4.52
N ASP A 53 -14.25 -2.48 -5.58
CA ASP A 53 -13.46 -2.88 -6.75
C ASP A 53 -11.97 -2.74 -6.46
N GLY A 54 -11.41 -3.72 -5.75
CA GLY A 54 -9.99 -3.78 -5.42
C GLY A 54 -9.12 -4.02 -6.66
N LYS A 55 -8.03 -3.25 -6.79
CA LYS A 55 -7.04 -3.34 -7.87
C LYS A 55 -5.64 -3.46 -7.30
N LEU A 56 -4.84 -4.29 -7.93
CA LEU A 56 -3.41 -4.41 -7.65
C LEU A 56 -2.67 -3.36 -8.48
N MET A 57 -1.83 -2.56 -7.83
CA MET A 57 -1.02 -1.54 -8.47
C MET A 57 0.45 -1.76 -8.13
N LYS A 58 1.32 -1.59 -9.11
CA LYS A 58 2.77 -1.65 -8.89
C LYS A 58 3.26 -0.31 -8.36
N LEU A 59 4.04 -0.35 -7.30
CA LEU A 59 4.77 0.77 -6.71
C LEU A 59 6.25 0.60 -6.97
N VAL A 60 6.89 1.67 -7.42
CA VAL A 60 8.34 1.74 -7.58
C VAL A 60 8.85 2.74 -6.55
N ILE A 61 9.66 2.27 -5.61
CA ILE A 61 10.23 3.11 -4.55
C ILE A 61 11.71 3.34 -4.82
N THR A 62 12.10 4.61 -4.70
CA THR A 62 13.48 5.08 -4.75
C THR A 62 13.81 5.80 -3.44
N GLU A 63 15.09 5.80 -3.08
CA GLU A 63 15.60 6.44 -1.87
C GLU A 63 16.42 7.67 -2.24
N GLU A 64 16.22 8.76 -1.51
CA GLU A 64 16.95 10.02 -1.69
C GLU A 64 17.41 10.52 -0.31
N PRO A 65 18.58 11.20 -0.22
CA PRO A 65 19.03 11.81 1.04
C PRO A 65 17.97 12.78 1.59
N PHE A 66 17.71 12.71 2.89
CA PHE A 66 16.82 13.64 3.59
C PHE A 66 17.65 14.62 4.42
N GLU A 67 17.67 15.89 4.05
CA GLU A 67 18.37 16.95 4.78
C GLU A 67 17.45 17.57 5.83
N ILE A 68 17.88 17.56 7.09
CA ILE A 68 17.19 18.27 8.18
C ILE A 68 17.76 19.69 8.19
N ALA A 69 16.94 20.69 7.88
CA ALA A 69 17.34 22.08 8.04
C ALA A 69 17.52 22.36 9.55
N GLU A 70 18.76 22.56 10.00
CA GLU A 70 19.02 23.10 11.32
C GLU A 70 18.55 24.57 11.32
N GLU A 71 17.38 24.83 11.93
CA GLU A 71 16.97 26.18 12.27
C GLU A 71 17.97 26.71 13.31
N GLY A 72 18.92 27.53 12.85
CA GLY A 72 19.89 28.20 13.72
C GLY A 72 19.19 29.12 14.72
N GLU A 73 19.54 28.94 15.99
CA GLU A 73 19.20 29.83 17.12
C GLU A 73 19.83 31.23 17.00
#